data_AF-A0A7C8L9X6-F1
#
_entry.id   AF-A0A7C8L9X6-F1
#
_cell.length_a   1.000
_cell.length_b   1.000
_cell.length_c   1.000
_cell.angle_alpha   90.00
_cell.angle_beta   90.00
_cell.angle_gamma   90.00
#
_symmetry.space_group_name_H-M   'P 1'
#
loop_
_entity.id
_entity.type
_entity.pdbx_description
1 polymer ?
#
loop_
_entity_poly.entity_id
_entity_poly.type
_entity_poly.pdbx_seq_one_letter_code
_entity_poly.pdbx_strand_id
1 'polypeptide(L)'
;MPGINGLEVSTKIQEYNSNIHIVFITGYDQYAIEAFELFALDYILKPVQKNRLLKTLDRLSKLTLNQEMITNKDGSILLNCFDEITFVCNSEELPVKWRTKKALELFAYLLHHRNRFVSKDSLIEMFWSDFDPEKTNQQLYTTIYHIRNSLKKANINGIEIKSTSRMENGYILELDERVHFLVDNWADSIQSLDQITGENHKYYMDLFHQYTGDLFGSYQFNWAAAEVDIYRQHLLQLTEKLSEYYVRNKQCNKAVDLYQQVQVLCPQLEISYFQLMKLYDKMKLFQEIEDQFNKLVDMMEEEYDLPPSIEIYDWYQNYRKHLQRYS
;
A
#
# COMPACT_ATOMS: atom_id res chain seq x y z
N MET A 1 -5.71 28.63 14.53
CA MET A 1 -6.78 28.09 15.39
C MET A 1 -6.39 28.40 16.84
N PRO A 2 -7.30 28.81 17.73
CA PRO A 2 -6.94 28.96 19.13
C PRO A 2 -6.68 27.58 19.74
N GLY A 3 -5.49 27.38 20.30
CA GLY A 3 -5.13 26.18 21.10
C GLY A 3 -4.18 25.17 20.45
N ILE A 4 -4.13 25.06 19.11
CA ILE A 4 -3.20 24.16 18.40
C ILE A 4 -2.77 24.81 17.07
N ASN A 5 -1.48 24.74 16.75
CA ASN A 5 -0.94 25.29 15.50
C ASN A 5 -1.28 24.37 14.32
N GLY A 6 -1.44 24.94 13.12
CA GLY A 6 -1.71 24.17 11.89
C GLY A 6 -0.63 23.13 11.58
N LEU A 7 0.64 23.40 11.92
CA LEU A 7 1.75 22.45 11.79
C LEU A 7 1.60 21.26 12.76
N GLU A 8 1.21 21.51 14.01
CA GLU A 8 0.98 20.44 14.99
C GLU A 8 -0.21 19.56 14.60
N VAL A 9 -1.24 20.18 14.01
CA VAL A 9 -2.38 19.45 13.44
C VAL A 9 -1.94 18.60 12.25
N SER A 10 -1.10 19.14 11.36
CA SER A 10 -0.62 18.35 10.21
C SER A 10 0.22 17.17 10.63
N THR A 11 1.10 17.33 11.62
CA THR A 11 1.88 16.21 12.17
C THR A 11 0.95 15.12 12.69
N LYS A 12 -0.06 15.47 13.48
CA LYS A 12 -1.04 14.49 13.99
C LYS A 12 -1.87 13.84 12.89
N ILE A 13 -2.25 14.60 11.86
CA ILE A 13 -2.97 14.06 10.70
C ILE A 13 -2.07 13.08 9.94
N GLN A 14 -0.79 13.40 9.75
CA GLN A 14 0.18 12.57 9.06
C GLN A 14 0.58 11.32 9.87
N GLU A 15 0.72 11.44 11.20
CA GLU A 15 0.89 10.31 12.13
C GLU A 15 -0.32 9.37 12.11
N TYR A 16 -1.52 9.92 11.93
CA TYR A 16 -2.76 9.16 11.83
C TYR A 16 -2.99 8.55 10.44
N ASN A 17 -2.65 9.30 9.39
CA ASN A 17 -2.78 8.92 7.99
C ASN A 17 -1.88 9.81 7.11
N SER A 18 -0.74 9.25 6.68
CA SER A 18 0.25 9.94 5.84
C SER A 18 -0.23 10.22 4.40
N ASN A 19 -1.33 9.59 3.97
CA ASN A 19 -1.90 9.75 2.63
C ASN A 19 -2.87 10.94 2.54
N ILE A 20 -3.22 11.59 3.66
CA ILE A 20 -4.02 12.82 3.63
C ILE A 20 -3.16 13.95 3.08
N HIS A 21 -3.49 14.41 1.88
CA HIS A 21 -2.84 15.57 1.29
C HIS A 21 -3.23 16.85 2.03
N ILE A 22 -2.24 17.50 2.65
CA ILE A 22 -2.44 18.73 3.41
C ILE A 22 -2.02 19.93 2.56
N VAL A 23 -2.91 20.91 2.43
CA VAL A 23 -2.59 22.21 1.80
C VAL A 23 -2.70 23.30 2.84
N PHE A 24 -1.59 24.00 3.09
CA PHE A 24 -1.57 25.13 4.01
C PHE A 24 -2.02 26.42 3.32
N ILE A 25 -2.91 27.17 3.95
CA ILE A 25 -3.33 28.50 3.48
C ILE A 25 -3.14 29.53 4.60
N THR A 26 -2.13 30.38 4.48
CA THR A 26 -1.66 31.23 5.59
C THR A 26 -1.19 32.60 5.12
N GLY A 27 -1.20 33.60 6.02
CA GLY A 27 -0.63 34.93 5.75
C GLY A 27 0.85 35.07 6.13
N TYR A 28 1.45 34.00 6.66
CA TYR A 28 2.82 33.97 7.16
C TYR A 28 3.65 33.10 6.22
N ASP A 29 4.72 33.64 5.64
CA ASP A 29 5.62 32.95 4.70
C ASP A 29 6.73 32.16 5.41
N GLN A 30 7.12 32.60 6.60
CA GLN A 30 8.18 32.01 7.42
C GLN A 30 7.99 30.52 7.75
N TYR A 31 6.77 29.99 7.71
CA TYR A 31 6.48 28.58 8.02
C TYR A 31 6.41 27.67 6.78
N ALA A 32 6.76 28.18 5.59
CA ALA A 32 6.63 27.41 4.35
C ALA A 32 7.56 26.20 4.31
N ILE A 33 8.80 26.35 4.78
CA ILE A 33 9.81 25.28 4.80
C ILE A 33 9.35 24.15 5.73
N GLU A 34 8.97 24.48 6.96
CA GLU A 34 8.51 23.52 7.97
C GLU A 34 7.23 22.80 7.54
N ALA A 35 6.33 23.49 6.82
CA ALA A 35 5.14 22.87 6.24
C ALA A 35 5.48 21.81 5.18
N PHE A 36 6.52 22.04 4.37
CA PHE A 36 6.98 21.06 3.38
C PHE A 36 7.75 19.90 4.02
N GLU A 37 8.51 20.15 5.10
CA GLU A 37 9.13 19.09 5.91
C GLU A 37 8.09 18.15 6.54
N LEU A 38 6.88 18.66 6.80
CA LEU A 38 5.72 17.89 7.28
C LEU A 38 4.84 17.32 6.17
N PHE A 39 5.41 17.11 4.98
CA PHE A 39 4.74 16.44 3.85
C PHE A 39 3.48 17.16 3.32
N ALA A 40 3.38 18.48 3.46
CA ALA A 40 2.29 19.22 2.82
C ALA A 40 2.35 19.13 1.29
N LEU A 41 1.19 18.88 0.67
CA LEU A 41 1.03 18.86 -0.78
C LEU A 41 1.26 20.26 -1.38
N ASP A 42 0.82 21.31 -0.69
CA ASP A 42 0.97 22.68 -1.19
C ASP A 42 0.91 23.74 -0.06
N TYR A 43 1.44 24.93 -0.35
CA TYR A 43 1.45 26.08 0.56
C TYR A 43 1.04 27.36 -0.19
N ILE A 44 -0.04 28.01 0.27
CA ILE A 44 -0.67 29.14 -0.39
C ILE A 44 -0.68 30.35 0.55
N LEU A 45 -0.05 31.43 0.12
CA LEU A 45 -0.10 32.70 0.84
C LEU A 45 -1.44 33.41 0.65
N LYS A 46 -1.97 33.97 1.74
CA LYS A 46 -3.10 34.90 1.72
C LYS A 46 -2.61 36.28 1.26
N PRO A 47 -3.41 37.02 0.48
CA PRO A 47 -4.74 36.67 -0.02
C PRO A 47 -4.70 35.61 -1.13
N VAL A 48 -5.60 34.62 -1.04
CA VAL A 48 -5.63 33.49 -1.98
C VAL A 48 -6.03 33.97 -3.37
N GLN A 49 -5.14 33.80 -4.35
CA GLN A 49 -5.45 34.08 -5.74
C GLN A 49 -6.19 32.91 -6.37
N LYS A 50 -7.32 33.17 -7.05
CA LYS A 50 -8.16 32.14 -7.68
C LYS A 50 -7.37 31.20 -8.60
N ASN A 51 -6.52 31.75 -9.47
CA ASN A 51 -5.68 30.95 -10.37
C ASN A 51 -4.65 30.09 -9.64
N ARG A 52 -4.16 30.53 -8.46
CA ARG A 52 -3.21 29.77 -7.64
C ARG A 52 -3.90 28.58 -6.97
N LEU A 53 -5.09 28.80 -6.44
CA LEU A 53 -5.91 27.75 -5.83
C LEU A 53 -6.37 26.71 -6.87
N LEU A 54 -6.79 27.16 -8.07
CA LEU A 54 -7.18 26.25 -9.15
C LEU A 54 -6.04 25.30 -9.56
N LYS A 55 -4.78 25.74 -9.55
CA LYS A 55 -3.63 24.86 -9.80
C LYS A 55 -3.47 23.77 -8.73
N THR A 56 -3.72 24.11 -7.47
CA THR A 56 -3.68 23.14 -6.36
C THR A 56 -4.83 22.14 -6.47
N LEU A 57 -6.03 22.61 -6.83
CA LEU A 57 -7.20 21.76 -7.04
C LEU A 57 -7.05 20.86 -8.27
N ASP A 58 -6.44 21.33 -9.36
CA ASP A 58 -6.14 20.50 -10.54
C ASP A 58 -5.18 19.36 -10.18
N ARG A 59 -4.12 19.65 -9.40
CA ARG A 59 -3.21 18.63 -8.86
C ARG A 59 -3.96 17.61 -7.99
N LEU A 60 -4.84 18.06 -7.10
CA LEU A 60 -5.68 17.18 -6.28
C LEU A 60 -6.61 16.30 -7.14
N SER A 61 -7.29 16.88 -8.13
CA SER A 61 -8.21 16.13 -9.00
C SER A 61 -7.53 15.08 -9.87
N LYS A 62 -6.28 15.32 -10.28
CA LYS A 62 -5.48 14.36 -11.07
C LYS A 62 -5.02 13.17 -10.25
N LEU A 63 -4.85 13.36 -8.94
CA LEU A 63 -4.60 12.25 -8.01
C LEU A 63 -5.86 11.39 -7.87
N THR A 64 -7.05 12.01 -7.83
CA THR A 64 -8.34 11.29 -7.68
C THR A 64 -8.88 10.64 -8.97
N LEU A 65 -8.60 11.18 -10.16
CA LEU A 65 -9.23 10.76 -11.44
C LEU A 65 -8.52 9.59 -12.16
N ASN A 66 -7.42 9.06 -11.63
CA ASN A 66 -6.60 8.03 -12.32
C ASN A 66 -7.21 6.61 -12.34
N GLN A 67 -8.42 6.41 -11.81
CA GLN A 67 -9.05 5.09 -11.69
C GLN A 67 -9.79 4.59 -12.95
N GLU A 68 -10.20 5.47 -13.88
CA GLU A 68 -10.99 5.06 -15.07
C GLU A 68 -10.19 5.04 -16.40
N MET A 69 -8.93 5.52 -16.43
CA MET A 69 -8.21 5.79 -17.70
C MET A 69 -7.04 4.86 -18.06
N ILE A 70 -6.75 3.83 -17.26
CA ILE A 70 -5.50 3.04 -17.42
C ILE A 70 -5.47 2.20 -18.72
N THR A 71 -6.60 2.00 -19.40
CA THR A 71 -6.67 1.14 -20.61
C THR A 71 -6.65 1.88 -21.96
N ASN A 72 -6.62 3.22 -22.01
CA ASN A 72 -6.88 3.95 -23.27
C ASN A 72 -5.86 5.02 -23.67
N LYS A 73 -4.68 5.10 -23.04
CA LYS A 73 -3.57 5.89 -23.58
C LYS A 73 -2.50 4.97 -24.14
N ASP A 74 -2.33 5.02 -25.46
CA ASP A 74 -1.29 4.28 -26.17
C ASP A 74 0.09 4.55 -25.52
N GLY A 75 0.72 3.51 -24.98
CA GLY A 75 2.02 3.57 -24.32
C GLY A 75 2.04 3.93 -22.83
N SER A 76 0.92 3.89 -22.11
CA SER A 76 0.93 3.97 -20.64
C SER A 76 1.42 2.66 -20.01
N ILE A 77 2.24 2.76 -18.96
CA ILE A 77 2.79 1.63 -18.22
C ILE A 77 2.07 1.52 -16.88
N LEU A 78 1.50 0.35 -16.59
CA LEU A 78 1.01 -0.02 -15.27
C LEU A 78 2.11 -0.77 -14.53
N LEU A 79 2.57 -0.19 -13.42
CA LEU A 79 3.54 -0.79 -12.52
C LEU A 79 2.81 -1.43 -11.34
N ASN A 80 2.82 -2.75 -11.27
CA ASN A 80 2.31 -3.52 -10.15
C ASN A 80 3.44 -3.88 -9.18
N CYS A 81 3.15 -3.87 -7.89
CA CYS A 81 4.06 -4.31 -6.83
C CYS A 81 3.38 -5.19 -5.77
N PHE A 82 2.11 -5.58 -5.97
CA PHE A 82 1.51 -6.66 -5.18
C PHE A 82 2.13 -8.00 -5.60
N ASP A 83 2.69 -8.70 -4.62
CA ASP A 83 3.52 -9.90 -4.75
C ASP A 83 4.85 -9.67 -5.50
N GLU A 84 4.81 -9.50 -6.82
CA GLU A 84 5.97 -9.28 -7.68
C GLU A 84 5.97 -7.87 -8.32
N ILE A 85 7.17 -7.38 -8.69
CA ILE A 85 7.29 -6.14 -9.47
C ILE A 85 7.11 -6.46 -10.95
N THR A 86 5.96 -6.09 -11.51
CA THR A 86 5.66 -6.29 -12.93
C THR A 86 5.28 -4.99 -13.63
N PHE A 87 5.51 -4.96 -14.94
CA PHE A 87 5.26 -3.81 -15.79
C PHE A 87 4.35 -4.26 -16.92
N VAL A 88 3.19 -3.63 -17.08
CA VAL A 88 2.25 -3.95 -18.14
C VAL A 88 2.04 -2.73 -19.02
N CYS A 89 2.11 -2.89 -20.34
CA CYS A 89 1.82 -1.85 -21.31
C CYS A 89 0.97 -2.44 -22.42
N ASN A 90 -0.13 -1.78 -22.80
CA ASN A 90 -1.04 -2.26 -23.84
C ASN A 90 -1.50 -3.73 -23.61
N SER A 91 -1.75 -4.10 -22.35
CA SER A 91 -2.14 -5.46 -21.92
C SER A 91 -1.07 -6.55 -22.10
N GLU A 92 0.18 -6.19 -22.42
CA GLU A 92 1.31 -7.10 -22.48
C GLU A 92 2.29 -6.83 -21.34
N GLU A 93 2.81 -7.89 -20.72
CA GLU A 93 3.85 -7.78 -19.71
C GLU A 93 5.21 -7.46 -20.36
N LEU A 94 5.89 -6.44 -19.84
CA LEU A 94 7.20 -6.02 -20.29
C LEU A 94 8.28 -6.79 -19.53
N PRO A 95 9.16 -7.55 -20.21
CA PRO A 95 10.09 -8.46 -19.55
C PRO A 95 11.31 -7.73 -18.97
N VAL A 96 11.17 -7.18 -17.76
CA VAL A 96 12.27 -6.53 -17.03
C VAL A 96 13.12 -7.59 -16.33
N LYS A 97 14.33 -7.83 -16.85
CA LYS A 97 15.31 -8.73 -16.22
C LYS A 97 16.29 -7.95 -15.36
N TRP A 98 16.19 -8.11 -14.05
CA TRP A 98 17.13 -7.54 -13.07
C TRP A 98 18.45 -8.30 -13.10
N ARG A 99 19.57 -7.57 -13.22
CA ARG A 99 20.90 -8.21 -13.27
C ARG A 99 21.30 -8.85 -11.94
N THR A 100 20.87 -8.27 -10.82
CA THR A 100 21.14 -8.76 -9.47
C THR A 100 19.92 -8.53 -8.57
N LYS A 101 19.80 -9.32 -7.50
CA LYS A 101 18.79 -9.09 -6.44
C LYS A 101 18.92 -7.68 -5.83
N LYS A 102 20.15 -7.22 -5.57
CA LYS A 102 20.40 -5.84 -5.09
C LYS A 102 19.90 -4.75 -6.05
N ALA A 103 19.94 -4.97 -7.35
CA ALA A 103 19.42 -3.99 -8.31
C ALA A 103 17.88 -3.90 -8.25
N LEU A 104 17.21 -5.06 -8.16
CA LEU A 104 15.76 -5.12 -7.93
C LEU A 104 15.37 -4.43 -6.62
N GLU A 105 16.04 -4.78 -5.53
CA GLU A 105 15.74 -4.24 -4.20
C GLU A 105 16.00 -2.73 -4.11
N LEU A 106 17.16 -2.25 -4.61
CA LEU A 106 17.44 -0.81 -4.66
C LEU A 106 16.43 -0.06 -5.53
N PHE A 107 15.98 -0.66 -6.64
CA PHE A 107 14.91 -0.09 -7.45
C PHE A 107 13.60 0.00 -6.66
N ALA A 108 13.19 -1.08 -5.98
CA ALA A 108 11.99 -1.12 -5.16
C ALA A 108 12.02 -0.07 -4.04
N TYR A 109 13.17 0.09 -3.38
CA TYR A 109 13.38 1.11 -2.36
C TYR A 109 13.26 2.54 -2.89
N LEU A 110 13.91 2.82 -4.02
CA LEU A 110 13.79 4.14 -4.67
C LEU A 110 12.37 4.40 -5.17
N LEU A 111 11.64 3.37 -5.61
CA LEU A 111 10.25 3.46 -6.04
C LEU A 111 9.30 3.73 -4.86
N HIS A 112 9.53 3.08 -3.72
CA HIS A 112 8.83 3.39 -2.48
C HIS A 112 9.02 4.85 -2.07
N HIS A 113 10.23 5.39 -2.28
CA HIS A 113 10.56 6.81 -2.07
C HIS A 113 10.49 7.68 -3.35
N ARG A 114 9.69 7.30 -4.35
CA ARG A 114 9.57 8.04 -5.61
C ARG A 114 9.24 9.52 -5.38
N ASN A 115 9.73 10.37 -6.28
CA ASN A 115 9.63 11.83 -6.22
C ASN A 115 10.23 12.47 -4.95
N ARG A 116 11.01 11.71 -4.16
CA ARG A 116 11.73 12.19 -2.98
C ARG A 116 13.23 11.96 -3.15
N PHE A 117 14.02 12.81 -2.51
CA PHE A 117 15.46 12.67 -2.44
C PHE A 117 15.86 11.55 -1.47
N VAL A 118 16.75 10.68 -1.93
CA VAL A 118 17.38 9.63 -1.12
C VAL A 118 18.89 9.81 -1.17
N SER A 119 19.52 10.03 -0.02
CA SER A 119 20.96 10.25 0.07
C SER A 119 21.75 8.98 -0.25
N LYS A 120 22.96 9.12 -0.83
CA LYS A 120 23.84 7.97 -1.05
C LYS A 120 24.28 7.31 0.25
N ASP A 121 24.49 8.09 1.30
CA ASP A 121 24.96 7.58 2.58
C ASP A 121 23.89 6.67 3.20
N SER A 122 22.61 7.08 3.16
CA SER A 122 21.49 6.24 3.60
C SER A 122 21.36 4.97 2.77
N LEU A 123 21.55 5.03 1.46
CA LEU A 123 21.53 3.83 0.60
C LEU A 123 22.70 2.88 0.89
N ILE A 124 23.89 3.44 1.15
CA ILE A 124 25.09 2.67 1.48
C ILE A 124 24.89 1.96 2.82
N GLU A 125 24.41 2.67 3.83
CA GLU A 125 24.11 2.12 5.15
C GLU A 125 23.04 1.02 5.06
N MET A 126 21.96 1.25 4.31
CA MET A 126 20.86 0.30 4.16
C MET A 126 21.27 -1.00 3.44
N PHE A 127 22.00 -0.90 2.32
CA PHE A 127 22.21 -2.04 1.42
C PHE A 127 23.63 -2.64 1.48
N TRP A 128 24.57 -1.94 2.12
CA TRP A 128 25.98 -2.31 2.14
C TRP A 128 26.68 -1.96 3.47
N SER A 129 25.97 -2.04 4.60
CA SER A 129 26.51 -1.84 5.95
C SER A 129 27.81 -2.62 6.21
N ASP A 130 27.93 -3.81 5.63
CA ASP A 130 29.01 -4.75 5.91
C ASP A 130 30.22 -4.59 4.96
N PHE A 131 30.23 -3.58 4.08
CA PHE A 131 31.24 -3.41 3.05
C PHE A 131 32.23 -2.28 3.36
N ASP A 132 33.47 -2.46 2.89
CA ASP A 132 34.54 -1.46 2.93
C ASP A 132 34.09 -0.13 2.29
N PRO A 133 34.07 0.99 3.03
CA PRO A 133 33.58 2.30 2.57
C PRO A 133 34.16 2.77 1.22
N GLU A 134 35.41 2.42 0.91
CA GLU A 134 36.05 2.81 -0.36
C GLU A 134 35.41 2.10 -1.56
N LYS A 135 34.93 0.86 -1.39
CA LYS A 135 34.32 0.06 -2.46
C LYS A 135 32.82 0.27 -2.58
N THR A 136 32.17 0.76 -1.53
CA THR A 136 30.70 0.80 -1.47
C THR A 136 30.09 1.81 -2.44
N ASN A 137 30.75 2.96 -2.62
CA ASN A 137 30.34 3.95 -3.62
C ASN A 137 30.35 3.36 -5.04
N GLN A 138 31.41 2.64 -5.42
CA GLN A 138 31.51 2.01 -6.74
C GLN A 138 30.40 0.98 -6.95
N GLN A 139 30.04 0.22 -5.91
CA GLN A 139 28.95 -0.76 -5.97
C GLN A 139 27.57 -0.10 -6.13
N LEU A 140 27.31 1.00 -5.42
CA LEU A 140 26.08 1.78 -5.59
C LEU A 140 25.95 2.29 -7.03
N TYR A 141 26.99 2.94 -7.57
CA TYR A 141 26.97 3.42 -8.96
C TYR A 141 26.74 2.29 -9.97
N THR A 142 27.40 1.15 -9.77
CA THR A 142 27.25 -0.03 -10.64
C THR A 142 25.83 -0.59 -10.58
N THR A 143 25.23 -0.64 -9.39
CA THR A 143 23.85 -1.09 -9.18
C THR A 143 22.85 -0.16 -9.87
N ILE A 144 22.99 1.16 -9.70
CA ILE A 144 22.16 2.16 -10.38
C ILE A 144 22.29 2.05 -11.91
N TYR A 145 23.51 1.83 -12.40
CA TYR A 145 23.74 1.58 -13.83
C TYR A 145 23.02 0.30 -14.30
N HIS A 146 23.03 -0.76 -13.51
CA HIS A 146 22.31 -2.00 -13.83
C HIS A 146 20.80 -1.78 -13.88
N ILE A 147 20.22 -1.04 -12.93
CA ILE A 147 18.79 -0.67 -12.92
C ILE A 147 18.43 0.06 -14.20
N ARG A 148 19.14 1.16 -14.51
CA ARG A 148 18.90 1.97 -15.73
C ARG A 148 18.99 1.12 -17.00
N ASN A 149 19.96 0.21 -17.07
CA ASN A 149 20.13 -0.67 -18.24
C ASN A 149 19.02 -1.72 -18.35
N SER A 150 18.55 -2.28 -17.24
CA SER A 150 17.42 -3.23 -17.23
C SER A 150 16.13 -2.55 -17.71
N LEU A 151 15.80 -1.37 -17.18
CA LEU A 151 14.63 -0.59 -17.62
C LEU A 151 14.73 -0.22 -19.10
N LYS A 152 15.89 0.28 -19.55
CA LYS A 152 16.13 0.64 -20.95
C LYS A 152 15.96 -0.55 -21.90
N LYS A 153 16.49 -1.72 -21.55
CA LYS A 153 16.39 -2.93 -22.40
C LYS A 153 14.97 -3.45 -22.54
N ALA A 154 14.14 -3.24 -21.52
CA ALA A 154 12.74 -3.60 -21.53
C ALA A 154 11.83 -2.48 -22.11
N ASN A 155 12.43 -1.42 -22.67
CA ASN A 155 11.72 -0.26 -23.21
C ASN A 155 10.78 0.42 -22.19
N ILE A 156 11.14 0.37 -20.90
CA ILE A 156 10.42 1.09 -19.86
C ILE A 156 10.74 2.57 -19.97
N ASN A 157 9.79 3.33 -20.51
CA ASN A 157 9.86 4.79 -20.59
C ASN A 157 9.08 5.43 -19.44
N GLY A 158 9.53 6.58 -18.96
CA GLY A 158 8.84 7.32 -17.90
C GLY A 158 9.21 6.92 -16.47
N ILE A 159 10.19 6.03 -16.26
CA ILE A 159 10.79 5.77 -14.95
C ILE A 159 12.25 6.18 -15.02
N GLU A 160 12.62 7.26 -14.33
CA GLU A 160 13.97 7.81 -14.38
C GLU A 160 14.58 7.96 -13.00
N ILE A 161 15.77 7.40 -12.81
CA ILE A 161 16.58 7.67 -11.61
C ILE A 161 17.53 8.81 -11.94
N LYS A 162 17.29 9.99 -11.38
CA LYS A 162 18.13 11.18 -11.54
C LYS A 162 19.15 11.26 -10.42
N SER A 163 20.40 11.58 -10.78
CA SER A 163 21.44 11.91 -9.82
C SER A 163 21.34 13.41 -9.50
N THR A 164 21.35 13.78 -8.23
CA THR A 164 21.32 15.19 -7.81
C THR A 164 22.71 15.84 -7.83
N SER A 165 22.74 17.17 -7.92
CA SER A 165 23.97 17.95 -8.09
C SER A 165 24.82 18.06 -6.81
N ARG A 166 26.04 18.62 -6.91
CA ARG A 166 27.12 18.55 -5.89
C ARG A 166 26.79 18.92 -4.44
N MET A 167 25.70 19.66 -4.16
CA MET A 167 25.32 20.04 -2.80
C MET A 167 24.43 18.98 -2.10
N GLU A 168 23.76 18.13 -2.86
CA GLU A 168 22.90 17.05 -2.36
C GLU A 168 23.33 15.74 -3.05
N ASN A 169 24.06 14.88 -2.35
CA ASN A 169 24.63 13.67 -2.94
C ASN A 169 23.66 12.48 -2.82
N GLY A 170 22.85 12.24 -3.86
CA GLY A 170 21.81 11.21 -3.81
C GLY A 170 21.13 10.93 -5.14
N TYR A 171 19.95 10.32 -5.04
CA TYR A 171 19.11 9.94 -6.16
C TYR A 171 17.64 10.31 -5.90
N ILE A 172 16.93 10.62 -6.98
CA ILE A 172 15.46 10.74 -7.01
C ILE A 172 14.98 9.80 -8.11
N LEU A 173 14.00 8.94 -7.81
CA LEU A 173 13.27 8.20 -8.82
C LEU A 173 12.00 8.96 -9.17
N GLU A 174 11.90 9.42 -10.41
CA GLU A 174 10.73 10.13 -10.92
C GLU A 174 9.90 9.23 -11.84
N LEU A 175 8.58 9.39 -11.75
CA LEU A 175 7.61 8.77 -12.64
C LEU A 175 6.98 9.84 -13.54
N ASP A 176 6.98 9.62 -14.86
CA ASP A 176 6.21 10.41 -15.82
C ASP A 176 4.71 10.10 -15.65
N GLU A 177 3.85 11.00 -16.13
CA GLU A 177 2.38 10.90 -16.12
C GLU A 177 1.83 9.67 -16.84
N ARG A 178 2.68 8.98 -17.63
CA ARG A 178 2.35 7.73 -18.34
C ARG A 178 2.57 6.48 -17.50
N VAL A 179 3.26 6.58 -16.36
CA VAL A 179 3.51 5.45 -15.47
C VAL A 179 2.52 5.50 -14.32
N HIS A 180 1.58 4.57 -14.31
CA HIS A 180 0.58 4.41 -13.28
C HIS A 180 1.06 3.38 -12.27
N PHE A 181 1.16 3.77 -11.01
CA PHE A 181 1.51 2.87 -9.93
C PHE A 181 0.22 2.22 -9.41
N LEU A 182 0.03 0.93 -9.69
CA LEU A 182 -1.22 0.21 -9.41
C LEU A 182 -1.61 0.33 -7.93
N VAL A 183 -0.62 0.17 -7.07
CA VAL A 183 -0.81 0.09 -5.62
C VAL A 183 -1.36 1.41 -5.05
N ASP A 184 -0.87 2.57 -5.53
CA ASP A 184 -1.42 3.88 -5.15
C ASP A 184 -2.88 4.02 -5.59
N ASN A 185 -3.14 3.75 -6.88
CA ASN A 185 -4.49 3.88 -7.45
C ASN A 185 -5.48 2.96 -6.71
N TRP A 186 -5.02 1.77 -6.32
CA TRP A 186 -5.81 0.80 -5.57
C TRP A 186 -6.13 1.30 -4.16
N ALA A 187 -5.15 1.82 -3.42
CA ALA A 187 -5.39 2.36 -2.08
C ALA A 187 -6.28 3.61 -2.12
N ASP A 188 -6.06 4.51 -3.08
CA ASP A 188 -6.91 5.69 -3.28
C ASP A 188 -8.37 5.28 -3.55
N SER A 189 -8.59 4.18 -4.29
CA SER A 189 -9.94 3.65 -4.57
C SER A 189 -10.65 3.19 -3.30
N ILE A 190 -9.91 2.64 -2.35
CA ILE A 190 -10.44 2.13 -1.07
C ILE A 190 -10.67 3.29 -0.09
N GLN A 191 -9.90 4.37 -0.16
CA GLN A 191 -10.15 5.56 0.67
C GLN A 191 -11.45 6.27 0.28
N SER A 192 -11.82 6.25 -1.00
CA SER A 192 -13.12 6.72 -1.49
C SER A 192 -14.20 5.65 -1.46
N LEU A 193 -14.02 4.57 -0.69
CA LEU A 193 -14.96 3.46 -0.68
C LEU A 193 -16.32 3.90 -0.12
N ASP A 194 -17.32 3.77 -0.98
CA ASP A 194 -18.72 3.99 -0.67
C ASP A 194 -19.44 2.68 -0.34
N GLN A 195 -20.68 2.78 0.14
CA GLN A 195 -21.51 1.60 0.32
C GLN A 195 -21.60 0.79 -0.98
N ILE A 196 -21.26 -0.50 -0.89
CA ILE A 196 -21.37 -1.42 -2.02
C ILE A 196 -22.84 -1.74 -2.29
N THR A 197 -23.22 -1.57 -3.56
CA THR A 197 -24.53 -1.82 -4.16
C THR A 197 -24.38 -2.79 -5.33
N GLY A 198 -25.49 -3.23 -5.92
CA GLY A 198 -25.42 -4.09 -7.10
C GLY A 198 -24.77 -3.40 -8.32
N GLU A 199 -24.76 -2.07 -8.39
CA GLU A 199 -24.23 -1.31 -9.54
C GLU A 199 -22.71 -1.20 -9.51
N ASN A 200 -22.13 -1.02 -8.32
CA ASN A 200 -20.67 -0.85 -8.13
C ASN A 200 -19.97 -2.12 -7.62
N HIS A 201 -20.71 -3.19 -7.33
CA HIS A 201 -20.17 -4.46 -6.82
C HIS A 201 -19.03 -5.02 -7.69
N LYS A 202 -19.21 -5.01 -9.02
CA LYS A 202 -18.19 -5.52 -9.95
C LYS A 202 -16.87 -4.76 -9.81
N TYR A 203 -16.94 -3.43 -9.74
CA TYR A 203 -15.76 -2.58 -9.60
C TYR A 203 -14.97 -2.92 -8.32
N TYR A 204 -15.66 -3.09 -7.18
CA TYR A 204 -15.00 -3.45 -5.93
C TYR A 204 -14.47 -4.90 -5.90
N MET A 205 -15.11 -5.83 -6.61
CA MET A 205 -14.55 -7.17 -6.80
C MET A 205 -13.30 -7.14 -7.70
N ASP A 206 -13.30 -6.33 -8.75
CA ASP A 206 -12.15 -6.15 -9.63
C ASP A 206 -10.97 -5.54 -8.83
N LEU A 207 -11.23 -4.59 -7.93
CA LEU A 207 -10.23 -4.09 -6.97
C LEU A 207 -9.73 -5.18 -6.02
N PHE A 208 -10.63 -5.99 -5.45
CA PHE A 208 -10.24 -7.08 -4.56
C PHE A 208 -9.28 -8.07 -5.26
N HIS A 209 -9.56 -8.39 -6.52
CA HIS A 209 -8.72 -9.30 -7.32
C HIS A 209 -7.40 -8.69 -7.82
N GLN A 210 -7.23 -7.37 -7.75
CA GLN A 210 -5.93 -6.74 -8.02
C GLN A 210 -4.91 -6.96 -6.91
N TYR A 211 -5.37 -7.24 -5.68
CA TYR A 211 -4.48 -7.61 -4.58
C TYR A 211 -4.09 -9.09 -4.73
N THR A 212 -2.91 -9.33 -5.31
CA THR A 212 -2.40 -10.69 -5.55
C THR A 212 -1.47 -11.21 -4.45
N GLY A 213 -1.10 -10.35 -3.50
CA GLY A 213 -0.23 -10.64 -2.38
C GLY A 213 0.29 -9.35 -1.75
N ASP A 214 1.07 -9.48 -0.69
CA ASP A 214 1.66 -8.32 -0.01
C ASP A 214 2.52 -7.47 -0.95
N LEU A 215 2.66 -6.19 -0.63
CA LEU A 215 3.58 -5.31 -1.34
C LEU A 215 5.00 -5.92 -1.30
N PHE A 216 5.56 -6.22 -2.48
CA PHE A 216 6.84 -6.92 -2.62
C PHE A 216 6.89 -8.31 -1.95
N GLY A 217 5.74 -8.99 -1.84
CA GLY A 217 5.58 -10.25 -1.09
C GLY A 217 6.59 -11.34 -1.45
N SER A 218 6.84 -11.55 -2.75
CA SER A 218 7.83 -12.53 -3.23
C SER A 218 9.28 -12.20 -2.84
N TYR A 219 9.56 -10.98 -2.36
CA TYR A 219 10.90 -10.52 -2.00
C TYR A 219 11.11 -10.29 -0.51
N GLN A 220 10.03 -10.09 0.26
CA GLN A 220 10.06 -9.94 1.73
C GLN A 220 11.02 -8.83 2.21
N PHE A 221 10.92 -7.64 1.60
CA PHE A 221 11.77 -6.51 1.98
C PHE A 221 11.40 -5.97 3.36
N ASN A 222 12.30 -6.13 4.34
CA ASN A 222 12.08 -5.71 5.72
C ASN A 222 11.72 -4.22 5.87
N TRP A 223 12.34 -3.35 5.06
CA TRP A 223 12.08 -1.91 5.10
C TRP A 223 10.66 -1.53 4.63
N ALA A 224 9.96 -2.43 3.93
CA ALA A 224 8.58 -2.22 3.47
C ALA A 224 7.53 -2.73 4.46
N ALA A 225 7.91 -3.34 5.59
CA ALA A 225 6.97 -4.01 6.50
C ALA A 225 5.81 -3.09 6.97
N ALA A 226 6.11 -1.85 7.34
CA ALA A 226 5.09 -0.88 7.75
C ALA A 226 4.09 -0.57 6.62
N GLU A 227 4.59 -0.47 5.39
CA GLU A 227 3.78 -0.20 4.20
C GLU A 227 2.93 -1.42 3.81
N VAL A 228 3.47 -2.63 3.95
CA VAL A 228 2.74 -3.89 3.77
C VAL A 228 1.53 -3.93 4.69
N ASP A 229 1.70 -3.60 5.97
CA ASP A 229 0.60 -3.59 6.93
C ASP A 229 -0.48 -2.57 6.56
N ILE A 230 -0.09 -1.40 6.02
CA ILE A 230 -1.05 -0.42 5.49
C ILE A 230 -1.92 -1.03 4.39
N TYR A 231 -1.34 -1.71 3.40
CA TYR A 231 -2.11 -2.32 2.32
C TYR A 231 -2.97 -3.50 2.79
N ARG A 232 -2.50 -4.29 3.75
CA ARG A 232 -3.33 -5.33 4.40
C ARG A 232 -4.55 -4.73 5.09
N GLN A 233 -4.41 -3.58 5.76
CA GLN A 233 -5.57 -2.90 6.37
C GLN A 233 -6.57 -2.43 5.31
N HIS A 234 -6.12 -1.88 4.19
CA HIS A 234 -7.00 -1.51 3.08
C HIS A 234 -7.71 -2.75 2.49
N LEU A 235 -7.01 -3.88 2.34
CA LEU A 235 -7.60 -5.14 1.88
C LEU A 235 -8.73 -5.59 2.82
N LEU A 236 -8.49 -5.52 4.13
CA LEU A 236 -9.49 -5.86 5.14
C LEU A 236 -10.71 -4.95 5.09
N GLN A 237 -10.53 -3.63 4.92
CA GLN A 237 -11.63 -2.68 4.76
C GLN A 237 -12.49 -3.00 3.55
N LEU A 238 -11.86 -3.26 2.39
CA LEU A 238 -12.57 -3.66 1.17
C LEU A 238 -13.31 -4.99 1.36
N THR A 239 -12.65 -5.97 1.98
CA THR A 239 -13.22 -7.30 2.26
C THR A 239 -14.43 -7.20 3.18
N GLU A 240 -14.35 -6.41 4.24
CA GLU A 240 -15.44 -6.19 5.18
C GLU A 240 -16.67 -5.62 4.46
N LYS A 241 -16.49 -4.62 3.61
CA LYS A 241 -17.58 -3.97 2.86
C LYS A 241 -18.23 -4.91 1.84
N LEU A 242 -17.44 -5.71 1.14
CA LEU A 242 -17.93 -6.74 0.24
C LEU A 242 -18.67 -7.85 1.01
N SER A 243 -18.14 -8.26 2.17
CA SER A 243 -18.77 -9.23 3.05
C SER A 243 -20.12 -8.73 3.59
N GLU A 244 -20.19 -7.48 4.07
CA GLU A 244 -21.42 -6.82 4.50
C GLU A 244 -22.46 -6.79 3.37
N TYR A 245 -22.06 -6.51 2.13
CA TYR A 245 -22.94 -6.57 0.98
C TYR A 245 -23.49 -7.99 0.75
N TYR A 246 -22.65 -9.01 0.77
CA TYR A 246 -23.09 -10.38 0.58
C TYR A 246 -23.99 -10.88 1.70
N VAL A 247 -23.67 -10.58 2.96
CA VAL A 247 -24.49 -10.95 4.12
C VAL A 247 -25.87 -10.29 4.05
N ARG A 248 -25.96 -8.99 3.72
CA ARG A 248 -27.24 -8.29 3.54
C ARG A 248 -28.11 -8.91 2.45
N ASN A 249 -27.48 -9.43 1.39
CA ASN A 249 -28.14 -10.12 0.30
C ASN A 249 -28.34 -11.64 0.53
N LYS A 250 -28.13 -12.12 1.77
CA LYS A 250 -28.25 -13.54 2.15
C LYS A 250 -27.32 -14.49 1.39
N GLN A 251 -26.20 -13.97 0.89
CA GLN A 251 -25.16 -14.72 0.16
C GLN A 251 -23.96 -15.02 1.07
N CYS A 252 -24.18 -15.58 2.26
CA CYS A 252 -23.12 -15.80 3.26
C CYS A 252 -21.94 -16.64 2.73
N ASN A 253 -22.19 -17.62 1.85
CA ASN A 253 -21.10 -18.41 1.24
C ASN A 253 -20.11 -17.53 0.48
N LYS A 254 -20.58 -16.50 -0.25
CA LYS A 254 -19.66 -15.59 -0.95
C LYS A 254 -18.83 -14.75 0.01
N ALA A 255 -19.37 -14.39 1.17
CA ALA A 255 -18.62 -13.72 2.22
C ALA A 255 -17.56 -14.65 2.84
N VAL A 256 -17.85 -15.95 2.97
CA VAL A 256 -16.89 -16.98 3.36
C VAL A 256 -15.77 -17.08 2.32
N ASP A 257 -16.12 -17.19 1.02
CA ASP A 257 -15.15 -17.29 -0.08
C ASP A 257 -14.18 -16.10 -0.12
N LEU A 258 -14.63 -14.88 0.24
CA LEU A 258 -13.78 -13.71 0.34
C LEU A 258 -12.73 -13.85 1.45
N TYR A 259 -13.15 -14.19 2.66
CA TYR A 259 -12.21 -14.31 3.78
C TYR A 259 -11.29 -15.52 3.64
N GLN A 260 -11.73 -16.59 2.97
CA GLN A 260 -10.85 -17.69 2.60
C GLN A 260 -9.77 -17.24 1.61
N GLN A 261 -10.11 -16.41 0.61
CA GLN A 261 -9.12 -15.83 -0.30
C GLN A 261 -8.14 -14.91 0.46
N VAL A 262 -8.61 -14.08 1.38
CA VAL A 262 -7.73 -13.25 2.24
C VAL A 262 -6.82 -14.14 3.09
N GLN A 263 -7.32 -15.23 3.66
CA GLN A 263 -6.51 -16.15 4.45
C GLN A 263 -5.42 -16.85 3.61
N VAL A 264 -5.69 -17.13 2.32
CA VAL A 264 -4.67 -17.66 1.41
C VAL A 264 -3.61 -16.61 1.06
N LEU A 265 -4.03 -15.37 0.82
CA LEU A 265 -3.14 -14.27 0.44
C LEU A 265 -2.30 -13.75 1.63
N CYS A 266 -2.89 -13.73 2.82
CA CYS A 266 -2.31 -13.22 4.05
C CYS A 266 -2.64 -14.14 5.25
N PRO A 267 -2.02 -15.33 5.34
CA PRO A 267 -2.29 -16.32 6.39
C PRO A 267 -2.11 -15.80 7.83
N GLN A 268 -1.21 -14.85 8.02
CA GLN A 268 -0.91 -14.20 9.30
C GLN A 268 -2.04 -13.31 9.85
N LEU A 269 -3.06 -12.98 9.04
CA LEU A 269 -4.12 -12.08 9.47
C LEU A 269 -5.19 -12.83 10.29
N GLU A 270 -5.04 -12.84 11.62
CA GLU A 270 -5.99 -13.46 12.56
C GLU A 270 -7.46 -13.07 12.30
N ILE A 271 -7.69 -11.82 11.87
CA ILE A 271 -9.03 -11.29 11.60
C ILE A 271 -9.77 -12.08 10.51
N SER A 272 -9.06 -12.67 9.53
CA SER A 272 -9.68 -13.49 8.50
C SER A 272 -10.32 -14.75 9.10
N TYR A 273 -9.61 -15.42 10.02
CA TYR A 273 -10.09 -16.57 10.78
C TYR A 273 -11.26 -16.18 11.67
N PHE A 274 -11.16 -15.04 12.35
CA PHE A 274 -12.21 -14.58 13.23
C PHE A 274 -13.52 -14.30 12.49
N GLN A 275 -13.43 -13.63 11.34
CA GLN A 275 -14.61 -13.31 10.54
C GLN A 275 -15.22 -14.57 9.93
N LEU A 276 -14.41 -15.56 9.52
CA LEU A 276 -14.90 -16.88 9.11
C LEU A 276 -15.69 -17.57 10.23
N MET A 277 -15.16 -17.60 11.46
CA MET A 277 -15.89 -18.16 12.61
C MET A 277 -17.23 -17.45 12.85
N LYS A 278 -17.27 -16.11 12.78
CA LYS A 278 -18.52 -15.34 12.91
C LYS A 278 -19.51 -15.64 11.78
N LEU A 279 -19.04 -15.87 10.55
CA LEU A 279 -19.88 -16.23 9.42
C LEU A 279 -20.44 -17.66 9.56
N TYR A 280 -19.61 -18.61 9.96
CA TYR A 280 -20.04 -19.99 10.22
C TYR A 280 -21.05 -20.06 11.37
N ASP A 281 -20.93 -19.21 12.39
CA ASP A 281 -21.91 -19.13 13.49
C ASP A 281 -23.27 -18.65 12.98
N LYS A 282 -23.29 -17.60 12.15
CA LYS A 282 -24.51 -17.14 11.46
C LYS A 282 -25.15 -18.24 10.60
N MET A 283 -24.36 -19.14 10.04
CA MET A 283 -24.80 -20.26 9.22
C MET A 283 -25.11 -21.54 10.02
N LYS A 284 -24.86 -21.55 11.34
CA LYS A 284 -24.99 -22.71 12.23
C LYS A 284 -24.10 -23.89 11.83
N LEU A 285 -22.91 -23.61 11.33
CA LEU A 285 -21.91 -24.61 10.96
C LEU A 285 -20.90 -24.81 12.10
N PHE A 286 -21.30 -25.58 13.11
CA PHE A 286 -20.55 -25.68 14.36
C PHE A 286 -19.16 -26.30 14.22
N GLN A 287 -19.04 -27.34 13.39
CA GLN A 287 -17.76 -28.03 13.15
C GLN A 287 -16.75 -27.09 12.48
N GLU A 288 -17.20 -26.29 11.51
CA GLU A 288 -16.34 -25.34 10.79
C GLU A 288 -15.75 -24.26 11.72
N ILE A 289 -16.44 -23.91 12.80
CA ILE A 289 -15.94 -22.94 13.79
C ILE A 289 -14.80 -23.54 14.59
N GLU A 290 -14.94 -24.78 15.07
CA GLU A 290 -13.88 -25.48 15.81
C GLU A 290 -12.66 -25.72 14.90
N ASP A 291 -12.89 -26.17 13.66
CA ASP A 291 -11.84 -26.37 12.68
C ASP A 291 -11.11 -25.05 12.36
N GLN A 292 -11.84 -23.95 12.22
CA GLN A 292 -11.24 -22.64 11.95
C GLN A 292 -10.46 -22.08 13.14
N PHE A 293 -10.94 -22.29 14.38
CA PHE A 293 -10.20 -21.90 15.58
C PHE A 293 -8.90 -22.69 15.71
N ASN A 294 -8.94 -24.00 15.48
CA ASN A 294 -7.74 -24.84 15.54
C ASN A 294 -6.73 -24.42 14.47
N LYS A 295 -7.17 -24.15 13.23
CA LYS A 295 -6.30 -23.59 12.18
C LYS A 295 -5.64 -22.26 12.57
N LEU A 296 -6.36 -21.42 13.33
CA LEU A 296 -5.80 -20.16 13.83
C LEU A 296 -4.73 -20.41 14.91
N VAL A 297 -5.01 -21.34 15.83
CA VAL A 297 -4.04 -21.73 16.87
C VAL A 297 -2.77 -22.29 16.24
N ASP A 298 -2.91 -23.24 15.30
CA ASP A 298 -1.78 -23.86 14.61
C ASP A 298 -0.92 -22.80 13.89
N MET A 299 -1.55 -21.88 13.15
CA MET A 299 -0.84 -20.79 12.47
C MET A 299 -0.10 -19.87 13.45
N MET A 300 -0.72 -19.47 14.55
CA MET A 300 -0.10 -18.57 15.54
C MET A 300 1.06 -19.23 16.29
N GLU A 301 0.95 -20.53 16.58
CA GLU A 301 2.02 -21.32 17.20
C GLU A 301 3.19 -21.51 16.23
N GLU A 302 2.93 -21.87 14.97
CA GLU A 302 3.96 -22.10 13.95
C GLU A 302 4.72 -20.83 13.55
N GLU A 303 4.02 -19.70 13.34
CA GLU A 303 4.63 -18.46 12.83
C GLU A 303 5.19 -17.57 13.94
N TYR A 304 4.56 -17.56 15.13
CA TYR A 304 4.86 -16.58 16.18
C TYR A 304 5.19 -17.16 17.56
N ASP A 305 5.00 -18.46 17.78
CA ASP A 305 5.07 -19.08 19.12
C ASP A 305 4.16 -18.35 20.14
N LEU A 306 2.98 -17.92 19.69
CA LEU A 306 2.01 -17.16 20.47
C LEU A 306 0.61 -17.79 20.38
N PRO A 307 -0.26 -17.60 21.39
CA PRO A 307 -1.66 -17.93 21.26
C PRO A 307 -2.39 -16.89 20.39
N PRO A 308 -3.61 -17.21 19.90
CA PRO A 308 -4.49 -16.23 19.27
C PRO A 308 -4.77 -15.04 20.18
N SER A 309 -5.05 -13.89 19.57
CA SER A 309 -5.42 -12.67 20.27
C SER A 309 -6.57 -12.88 21.26
N ILE A 310 -6.50 -12.16 22.39
CA ILE A 310 -7.41 -12.38 23.53
C ILE A 310 -8.88 -12.19 23.16
N GLU A 311 -9.18 -11.26 22.24
CA GLU A 311 -10.55 -11.04 21.75
C GLU A 311 -11.12 -12.30 21.07
N ILE A 312 -10.34 -12.94 20.20
CA ILE A 312 -10.77 -14.12 19.46
C ILE A 312 -10.88 -15.31 20.42
N TYR A 313 -9.90 -15.46 21.30
CA TYR A 313 -9.91 -16.51 22.31
C TYR A 313 -11.15 -16.42 23.21
N ASP A 314 -11.44 -15.24 23.77
CA ASP A 314 -12.59 -15.01 24.64
C ASP A 314 -13.91 -15.23 23.91
N TRP A 315 -14.01 -14.79 22.65
CA TRP A 315 -15.19 -15.06 21.82
C TRP A 315 -15.44 -16.56 21.67
N TYR A 316 -14.39 -17.34 21.34
CA TYR A 316 -14.50 -18.79 21.14
C TYR A 316 -14.85 -19.52 22.45
N GLN A 317 -14.25 -19.14 23.58
CA GLN A 317 -14.57 -19.73 24.87
C GLN A 317 -16.02 -19.48 25.29
N ASN A 318 -16.54 -18.28 25.05
CA ASN A 318 -17.94 -17.96 25.29
C ASN A 318 -18.86 -18.78 24.39
N TYR A 319 -18.54 -18.91 23.11
CA TYR A 319 -19.27 -19.74 22.16
C TYR A 319 -19.34 -21.23 22.60
N ARG A 320 -18.22 -21.85 23.01
CA ARG A 320 -18.23 -23.24 23.51
C ARG A 320 -19.10 -23.42 24.75
N LYS A 321 -19.08 -22.47 25.70
CA LYS A 321 -19.93 -22.50 26.89
C LYS A 321 -21.42 -22.44 26.54
N HIS A 322 -21.79 -21.69 25.50
CA HIS A 322 -23.17 -21.66 25.03
C HIS A 322 -23.59 -23.01 24.45
N LEU A 323 -22.78 -23.65 23.61
CA LEU A 323 -23.08 -24.98 23.07
C LEU A 323 -23.28 -26.03 24.16
N GLN A 324 -22.41 -26.07 25.17
CA GLN A 324 -22.51 -27.02 26.29
C GLN A 324 -23.77 -26.85 27.15
N ARG A 325 -24.44 -25.68 27.11
CA ARG A 325 -25.71 -25.45 27.83
C ARG A 325 -26.95 -25.91 27.05
N TYR A 326 -26.80 -26.17 25.75
CA TYR A 326 -27.87 -26.61 24.86
C TYR A 326 -27.63 -28.02 24.27
N SER A 327 -26.55 -28.68 24.68
CA SER A 327 -26.26 -30.10 24.47
C SER A 327 -26.77 -30.89 25.67
#